data_AF-A0A1R3HSR7-F1
#
_entry.id   AF-A0A1R3HSR7-F1
#
_cell.length_a   1.000
_cell.length_b   1.000
_cell.length_c   1.000
_cell.angle_alpha   90.00
_cell.angle_beta   90.00
_cell.angle_gamma   90.00
#
_symmetry.space_group_name_H-M   'P 1'
#
loop_
_entity.id
_entity.type
_entity.pdbx_description
1 polymer ?
#
loop_
_entity_poly.entity_id
_entity_poly.type
_entity_poly.pdbx_seq_one_letter_code
_entity_poly.pdbx_strand_id
1 'polypeptide(L)'
;MGHPVELWRFPDRTTSVGQMISAYLTNKSQLDDHTIHLLFSANRWEKRSMMETKLKAGTTLIVDRYSYSGVAFSSAKGLDFEWCKAPEIGLIAPDLVLYLDITPEKAAERGGYGGERYEQLEFQKKVAQRYKLLEDSSWKFDPLLNHPRACRFHTAHFGGETKRKFESVYAGGTMDTPDSGKVFQYWHCCGSEDPFDPGCTAAPHASYDD
;
A
#
# COMPACT_ATOMS: atom_id res chain seq x y z
N MET A 1 25.00 6.60 1.87
CA MET A 1 24.20 7.66 1.24
C MET A 1 22.77 7.14 1.09
N GLY A 2 21.75 7.95 1.39
CA GLY A 2 20.35 7.53 1.28
C GLY A 2 19.77 7.79 -0.11
N HIS A 3 18.77 7.02 -0.51
CA HIS A 3 17.97 7.29 -1.71
C HIS A 3 16.86 8.31 -1.39
N PRO A 4 16.53 9.25 -2.29
CA PRO A 4 15.37 10.12 -2.11
C PRO A 4 14.07 9.31 -2.23
N VAL A 5 13.25 9.34 -1.18
CA VAL A 5 12.00 8.57 -1.09
C VAL A 5 10.88 9.45 -0.54
N GLU A 6 9.66 9.33 -1.09
CA GLU A 6 8.46 9.96 -0.56
C GLU A 6 7.34 8.92 -0.34
N LEU A 7 6.56 9.10 0.74
CA LEU A 7 5.38 8.30 1.05
C LEU A 7 4.12 9.02 0.59
N TRP A 8 3.30 8.33 -0.20
CA TRP A 8 2.04 8.82 -0.75
C TRP A 8 0.92 7.86 -0.40
N ARG A 9 -0.33 8.33 -0.41
CA ARG A 9 -1.50 7.52 -0.08
C ARG A 9 -2.70 7.91 -0.93
N PHE A 10 -3.49 6.91 -1.34
CA PHE A 10 -4.80 7.13 -1.94
C PHE A 10 -5.95 6.53 -1.10
N PRO A 11 -7.09 7.24 -0.94
CA PRO A 11 -7.34 8.58 -1.45
C PRO A 11 -6.50 9.62 -0.70
N ASP A 12 -5.99 10.62 -1.43
CA ASP A 12 -5.44 11.82 -0.80
C ASP A 12 -6.60 12.68 -0.31
N ARG A 13 -6.90 12.60 0.98
CA ARG A 13 -8.03 13.29 1.63
C ARG A 13 -7.83 14.81 1.76
N THR A 14 -6.69 15.36 1.37
CA THR A 14 -6.38 16.79 1.48
C THR A 14 -6.97 17.62 0.34
N THR A 15 -7.21 17.01 -0.82
CA THR A 15 -7.77 17.70 -2.00
C THR A 15 -9.29 17.80 -1.92
N SER A 16 -9.90 18.68 -2.72
CA SER A 16 -11.37 18.81 -2.76
C SER A 16 -12.05 17.50 -3.15
N VAL A 17 -11.47 16.73 -4.09
CA VAL A 17 -11.96 15.39 -4.45
C VAL A 17 -11.78 14.43 -3.28
N GLY A 18 -10.62 14.47 -2.65
CA GLY A 18 -10.31 13.70 -1.44
C GLY A 18 -11.30 13.92 -0.29
N GLN A 19 -11.72 15.16 -0.08
CA GLN A 19 -12.70 15.53 0.94
C GLN A 19 -14.08 14.95 0.64
N MET A 20 -14.52 14.95 -0.63
CA MET A 20 -15.76 14.29 -1.04
C MET A 20 -15.72 12.78 -0.79
N ILE A 21 -14.60 12.14 -1.11
CA ILE A 21 -14.37 10.71 -0.82
C ILE A 21 -14.39 10.45 0.70
N SER A 22 -13.71 11.30 1.47
CA SER A 22 -13.64 11.18 2.94
C SER A 22 -15.03 11.28 3.57
N ALA A 23 -15.86 12.22 3.12
CA ALA A 23 -17.25 12.36 3.56
C ALA A 23 -18.07 11.10 3.24
N TYR A 24 -17.83 10.47 2.09
CA TYR A 24 -18.49 9.23 1.71
C TYR A 24 -18.05 8.04 2.58
N LEU A 25 -16.74 7.86 2.81
CA LEU A 25 -16.17 6.76 3.61
C LEU A 25 -16.59 6.84 5.08
N THR A 26 -16.72 8.05 5.61
CA THR A 26 -17.18 8.32 6.98
C THR A 26 -18.71 8.34 7.12
N ASN A 27 -19.45 7.87 6.11
CA ASN A 27 -20.92 7.84 6.08
C ASN A 27 -21.61 9.21 6.24
N LYS A 28 -20.90 10.32 6.03
CA LYS A 28 -21.44 11.69 6.07
C LYS A 28 -22.15 12.09 4.78
N SER A 29 -21.90 11.37 3.68
CA SER A 29 -22.59 11.55 2.41
C SER A 29 -22.93 10.20 1.79
N GLN A 30 -23.97 10.19 0.95
CA GLN A 30 -24.32 9.05 0.11
C GLN A 30 -24.09 9.44 -1.35
N LEU A 31 -23.40 8.57 -2.08
CA LEU A 31 -23.11 8.71 -3.50
C LEU A 31 -23.37 7.38 -4.17
N ASP A 32 -23.80 7.44 -5.43
CA ASP A 32 -23.88 6.27 -6.29
C ASP A 32 -22.50 5.59 -6.43
N ASP A 33 -22.50 4.26 -6.60
CA ASP A 33 -21.26 3.48 -6.65
C ASP A 33 -20.38 3.80 -7.87
N HIS A 34 -20.97 4.19 -9.01
CA HIS A 34 -20.22 4.66 -10.17
C HIS A 34 -19.61 6.04 -9.90
N THR A 35 -20.38 6.94 -9.28
CA THR A 35 -19.90 8.28 -8.93
C THR A 35 -18.71 8.22 -7.99
N ILE A 36 -18.81 7.47 -6.88
CA ILE A 36 -17.68 7.37 -5.93
C ILE A 36 -16.48 6.67 -6.56
N HIS A 37 -16.68 5.67 -7.43
CA HIS A 37 -15.57 5.02 -8.15
C HIS A 37 -14.82 6.03 -9.02
N LEU A 38 -15.53 6.86 -9.79
CA LEU A 38 -14.93 7.90 -10.62
C LEU A 38 -14.22 8.97 -9.79
N LEU A 39 -14.75 9.34 -8.61
CA LEU A 39 -14.05 10.26 -7.69
C LEU A 39 -12.73 9.66 -7.20
N PHE A 40 -12.71 8.39 -6.82
CA PHE A 40 -11.46 7.71 -6.45
C PHE A 40 -10.44 7.71 -7.59
N SER A 41 -10.89 7.48 -8.83
CA SER A 41 -10.02 7.55 -10.00
C SER A 41 -9.51 8.97 -10.27
N ALA A 42 -10.39 9.97 -10.23
CA ALA A 42 -10.05 11.38 -10.40
C ALA A 42 -9.01 11.84 -9.36
N ASN A 43 -9.12 11.39 -8.11
CA ASN A 43 -8.15 11.68 -7.05
C ASN A 43 -6.74 11.10 -7.32
N ARG A 44 -6.62 10.03 -8.11
CA ARG A 44 -5.32 9.55 -8.63
C ARG A 44 -4.85 10.37 -9.81
N TRP A 45 -5.74 10.69 -10.74
CA TRP A 45 -5.42 11.48 -11.93
C TRP A 45 -4.89 12.87 -11.61
N GLU A 46 -5.47 13.56 -10.62
CA GLU A 46 -5.00 14.89 -10.21
C GLU A 46 -3.55 14.87 -9.65
N LYS A 47 -3.08 13.69 -9.22
CA LYS A 47 -1.71 13.49 -8.70
C LYS A 47 -0.71 13.01 -9.76
N ARG A 48 -1.18 12.52 -10.91
CA ARG A 48 -0.35 11.88 -11.95
C ARG A 48 0.84 12.74 -12.38
N SER A 49 0.61 14.00 -12.72
CA SER A 49 1.69 14.89 -13.22
C SER A 49 2.77 15.16 -12.16
N MET A 50 2.36 15.28 -10.89
CA MET A 50 3.29 15.47 -9.78
C MET A 50 4.10 14.19 -9.52
N MET A 51 3.46 13.02 -9.55
CA MET A 51 4.15 11.72 -9.46
C MET A 51 5.18 11.57 -10.58
N GLU A 52 4.81 11.87 -11.83
CA GLU A 52 5.70 11.80 -12.98
C GLU A 52 6.93 12.70 -12.82
N THR A 53 6.73 13.92 -12.31
CA THR A 53 7.81 14.88 -12.07
C THR A 53 8.79 14.37 -11.01
N LYS A 54 8.28 13.80 -9.91
CA LYS A 54 9.10 13.25 -8.82
C LYS A 54 9.90 12.03 -9.26
N LEU A 55 9.27 11.13 -10.00
CA LEU A 55 9.94 9.94 -10.54
C LEU A 55 11.05 10.32 -11.52
N LYS A 56 10.81 11.28 -12.43
CA LYS A 56 11.83 11.79 -13.37
C LYS A 56 12.99 12.50 -12.67
N ALA A 57 12.77 13.07 -11.47
CA ALA A 57 13.82 13.65 -10.65
C ALA A 57 14.64 12.61 -9.87
N GLY A 58 14.34 11.32 -10.01
CA GLY A 58 15.02 10.22 -9.33
C GLY A 58 14.49 9.90 -7.93
N THR A 59 13.32 10.43 -7.54
CA THR A 59 12.70 10.13 -6.24
C THR A 59 11.84 8.87 -6.33
N THR A 60 12.08 7.90 -5.46
CA THR A 60 11.22 6.71 -5.30
C THR A 60 9.93 7.07 -4.57
N LEU A 61 8.79 6.63 -5.08
CA LEU A 61 7.48 6.82 -4.44
C LEU A 61 6.99 5.51 -3.82
N ILE A 62 6.79 5.50 -2.51
CA ILE A 62 6.09 4.43 -1.80
C ILE A 62 4.63 4.85 -1.71
N VAL A 63 3.72 4.09 -2.33
CA VAL A 63 2.31 4.46 -2.44
C VAL A 63 1.42 3.48 -1.69
N ASP A 64 0.79 3.95 -0.62
CA ASP A 64 -0.22 3.22 0.15
C ASP A 64 -1.57 3.28 -0.58
N ARG A 65 -1.93 2.16 -1.21
CA ARG A 65 -3.08 1.96 -2.12
C ARG A 65 -2.95 2.72 -3.44
N TYR A 66 -3.46 2.12 -4.51
CA TYR A 66 -3.47 2.72 -5.85
C TYR A 66 -4.65 2.18 -6.68
N SER A 67 -4.53 2.11 -8.01
CA SER A 67 -5.56 1.64 -8.94
C SER A 67 -6.19 0.30 -8.56
N TYR A 68 -5.37 -0.67 -8.11
CA TYR A 68 -5.85 -1.99 -7.68
C TYR A 68 -6.92 -1.91 -6.59
N SER A 69 -6.78 -0.99 -5.61
CA SER A 69 -7.81 -0.77 -4.59
C SER A 69 -9.10 -0.22 -5.19
N GLY A 70 -9.02 0.69 -6.17
CA GLY A 70 -10.21 1.22 -6.85
C GLY A 70 -11.02 0.13 -7.54
N VAL A 71 -10.34 -0.74 -8.29
CA VAL A 71 -10.97 -1.84 -9.03
C VAL A 71 -11.54 -2.90 -8.07
N ALA A 72 -10.75 -3.33 -7.09
CA ALA A 72 -11.16 -4.40 -6.17
C ALA A 72 -12.38 -4.00 -5.33
N PHE A 73 -12.40 -2.77 -4.78
CA PHE A 73 -13.51 -2.32 -3.93
C PHE A 73 -14.80 -2.07 -4.72
N SER A 74 -14.72 -1.46 -5.89
CA SER A 74 -15.92 -1.18 -6.70
C SER A 74 -16.51 -2.44 -7.34
N SER A 75 -15.68 -3.34 -7.86
CA SER A 75 -16.18 -4.63 -8.39
C SER A 75 -16.71 -5.57 -7.31
N ALA A 76 -16.24 -5.43 -6.06
CA ALA A 76 -16.81 -6.15 -4.91
C ALA A 76 -18.24 -5.70 -4.56
N LYS A 77 -18.62 -4.47 -4.96
CA LYS A 77 -19.98 -3.95 -4.85
C LYS A 77 -20.90 -4.38 -5.98
N GLY A 78 -20.36 -4.99 -7.03
CA GLY A 78 -21.12 -5.48 -8.18
C GLY A 78 -20.97 -4.67 -9.46
N LEU A 79 -20.09 -3.67 -9.48
CA LEU A 79 -19.75 -2.98 -10.73
C LEU A 79 -18.95 -3.90 -11.64
N ASP A 80 -19.10 -3.70 -12.95
CA ASP A 80 -18.36 -4.49 -13.94
C ASP A 80 -16.85 -4.28 -13.77
N PHE A 81 -16.10 -5.38 -13.89
CA PHE A 81 -14.68 -5.41 -13.57
C PHE A 81 -13.85 -4.63 -14.60
N GLU A 82 -14.16 -4.77 -15.89
CA GLU A 82 -13.47 -4.04 -16.96
C GLU A 82 -13.87 -2.56 -16.97
N TRP A 83 -15.13 -2.26 -16.67
CA TRP A 83 -15.57 -0.88 -16.43
C TRP A 83 -14.79 -0.23 -15.29
N CYS A 84 -14.54 -0.94 -14.18
CA CYS A 84 -13.75 -0.40 -13.07
C CYS A 84 -12.28 -0.15 -13.44
N LYS A 85 -11.74 -0.89 -14.43
CA LYS A 85 -10.36 -0.69 -14.92
C LYS A 85 -10.26 0.48 -15.89
N ALA A 86 -11.30 0.75 -16.67
CA ALA A 86 -11.26 1.75 -17.74
C ALA A 86 -10.83 3.16 -17.27
N PRO A 87 -11.32 3.71 -16.14
CA PRO A 87 -10.86 4.99 -15.62
C PRO A 87 -9.38 5.03 -15.21
N GLU A 88 -8.76 3.87 -14.97
CA GLU A 88 -7.37 3.77 -14.52
C GLU A 88 -6.36 3.75 -15.68
N ILE A 89 -6.83 3.51 -16.92
CA ILE A 89 -5.98 3.37 -18.11
C ILE A 89 -5.22 4.67 -18.37
N GLY A 90 -3.88 4.60 -18.30
CA GLY A 90 -2.99 5.73 -18.55
C GLY A 90 -2.40 6.39 -17.29
N LEU A 91 -2.80 5.94 -16.10
CA LEU A 91 -2.07 6.20 -14.86
C LEU A 91 -0.66 5.56 -14.91
N ILE A 92 0.24 6.02 -14.05
CA ILE A 92 1.61 5.52 -14.00
C ILE A 92 1.58 4.09 -13.45
N ALA A 93 2.08 3.14 -14.24
CA ALA A 93 2.20 1.76 -13.79
C ALA A 93 3.28 1.67 -12.68
N PRO A 94 3.02 0.99 -11.56
CA PRO A 94 4.02 0.77 -10.53
C PRO A 94 5.09 -0.23 -11.00
N ASP A 95 6.35 0.01 -10.65
CA ASP A 95 7.44 -0.94 -10.91
C ASP A 95 7.34 -2.21 -10.04
N LEU A 96 6.74 -2.08 -8.85
CA LEU A 96 6.52 -3.17 -7.90
C LEU A 96 5.20 -3.00 -7.15
N VAL A 97 4.44 -4.08 -7.02
CA VAL A 97 3.21 -4.14 -6.20
C VAL A 97 3.42 -5.10 -5.05
N LEU A 98 3.25 -4.61 -3.83
CA LEU A 98 3.30 -5.41 -2.61
C LEU A 98 1.88 -5.68 -2.13
N TYR A 99 1.38 -6.90 -2.35
CA TYR A 99 0.10 -7.35 -1.80
C TYR A 99 0.32 -7.99 -0.42
N LEU A 100 -0.13 -7.30 0.63
CA LEU A 100 -0.03 -7.80 2.01
C LEU A 100 -1.20 -8.75 2.29
N ASP A 101 -0.98 -10.05 2.03
CA ASP A 101 -2.02 -11.07 2.21
C ASP A 101 -2.30 -11.35 3.69
N ILE A 102 -3.48 -10.95 4.15
CA ILE A 102 -4.00 -11.22 5.48
C ILE A 102 -5.47 -11.63 5.37
N THR A 103 -5.87 -12.62 6.17
CA THR A 103 -7.27 -13.04 6.18
C THR A 103 -8.15 -11.91 6.74
N PRO A 104 -9.36 -11.69 6.17
CA PRO A 104 -10.29 -10.67 6.66
C PRO A 104 -10.58 -10.77 8.17
N GLU A 105 -10.61 -11.99 8.71
CA GLU A 105 -10.82 -12.26 10.14
C GLU A 105 -9.69 -11.69 10.99
N LYS A 106 -8.43 -11.94 10.61
CA LYS A 106 -7.25 -11.41 11.32
C LYS A 106 -7.11 -9.89 11.14
N ALA A 107 -7.54 -9.37 9.99
CA ALA A 107 -7.55 -7.93 9.77
C ALA A 107 -8.58 -7.23 10.68
N ALA A 108 -9.74 -7.86 10.92
CA ALA A 108 -10.80 -7.34 11.77
C ALA A 108 -10.44 -7.31 13.27
N GLU A 109 -9.48 -8.12 13.71
CA GLU A 109 -8.94 -8.09 15.08
C GLU A 109 -8.10 -6.83 15.36
N ARG A 110 -7.70 -6.08 14.32
CA ARG A 110 -6.90 -4.86 14.48
C ARG A 110 -7.77 -3.71 15.00
N GLY A 111 -7.21 -2.93 15.93
CA GLY A 111 -7.90 -1.79 16.53
C GLY A 111 -8.39 -0.78 15.48
N GLY A 112 -9.62 -0.30 15.64
CA GLY A 112 -10.25 0.69 14.76
C GLY A 112 -11.09 0.11 13.62
N TYR A 113 -11.18 -1.22 13.48
CA TYR A 113 -12.03 -1.86 12.48
C TYR A 113 -13.53 -1.61 12.74
N GLY A 114 -14.24 -1.19 11.70
CA GLY A 114 -15.70 -0.94 11.70
C GLY A 114 -16.07 0.55 11.76
N GLY A 115 -15.08 1.45 11.75
CA GLY A 115 -15.28 2.89 11.78
C GLY A 115 -15.57 3.51 10.40
N GLU A 116 -15.18 2.84 9.31
CA GLU A 116 -15.44 3.30 7.94
C GLU A 116 -16.39 2.37 7.17
N ARG A 117 -17.05 2.92 6.14
CA ARG A 117 -18.11 2.27 5.36
C ARG A 117 -17.78 0.86 4.86
N TYR A 118 -16.52 0.58 4.54
CA TYR A 118 -16.09 -0.69 3.95
C TYR A 118 -15.54 -1.69 4.96
N GLU A 119 -15.46 -1.35 6.24
CA GLU A 119 -14.90 -2.20 7.29
C GLU A 119 -15.94 -3.20 7.81
N GLN A 120 -16.50 -3.97 6.88
CA GLN A 120 -17.44 -5.06 7.14
C GLN A 120 -16.83 -6.38 6.67
N LEU A 121 -16.80 -7.39 7.55
CA LEU A 121 -16.08 -8.65 7.29
C LEU A 121 -16.51 -9.31 5.98
N GLU A 122 -17.82 -9.41 5.76
CA GLU A 122 -18.38 -10.02 4.54
C GLU A 122 -18.03 -9.23 3.28
N PHE A 123 -17.92 -7.90 3.37
CA PHE A 123 -17.48 -7.08 2.26
C PHE A 123 -15.97 -7.27 2.00
N GLN A 124 -15.15 -7.30 3.05
CA GLN A 124 -13.71 -7.53 2.94
C GLN A 124 -13.36 -8.90 2.33
N LYS A 125 -14.16 -9.95 2.61
CA LYS A 125 -14.04 -11.25 1.93
C LYS A 125 -14.24 -11.13 0.42
N LYS A 126 -15.25 -10.38 -0.03
CA LYS A 126 -15.48 -10.12 -1.47
C LYS A 126 -14.31 -9.34 -2.08
N VAL A 127 -13.83 -8.30 -1.39
CA VAL A 127 -12.69 -7.50 -1.85
C VAL A 127 -11.43 -8.35 -2.00
N ALA A 128 -11.15 -9.25 -1.05
CA ALA A 128 -10.02 -10.17 -1.14
C ALA A 128 -10.10 -11.09 -2.37
N GLN A 129 -11.30 -11.61 -2.69
CA GLN A 129 -11.52 -12.39 -3.91
C GLN A 129 -11.26 -11.56 -5.18
N ARG A 130 -11.68 -10.28 -5.20
CA ARG A 130 -11.43 -9.39 -6.35
C ARG A 130 -9.95 -9.07 -6.53
N TYR A 131 -9.19 -8.94 -5.45
CA TYR A 131 -7.74 -8.74 -5.54
C TYR A 131 -7.02 -9.90 -6.21
N LYS A 132 -7.43 -11.14 -5.96
CA LYS A 132 -6.83 -12.33 -6.62
C LYS A 132 -7.08 -12.35 -8.13
N LEU A 133 -8.13 -11.68 -8.63
CA LEU A 133 -8.37 -11.53 -10.07
C LEU A 133 -7.48 -10.48 -10.73
N LEU A 134 -6.82 -9.64 -9.94
CA LEU A 134 -5.89 -8.60 -10.41
C LEU A 134 -4.42 -9.06 -10.37
N GLU A 135 -4.19 -10.32 -9.99
CA GLU A 135 -2.86 -10.92 -9.97
C GLU A 135 -2.36 -11.10 -11.41
N ASP A 136 -1.13 -10.63 -11.66
CA ASP A 136 -0.46 -10.75 -12.95
C ASP A 136 1.05 -11.04 -12.75
N SER A 137 1.81 -11.11 -13.84
CA SER A 137 3.25 -11.41 -13.81
C SER A 137 4.12 -10.39 -13.06
N SER A 138 3.59 -9.21 -12.74
CA SER A 138 4.27 -8.20 -11.91
C SER A 138 4.18 -8.51 -10.41
N TRP A 139 3.26 -9.39 -10.00
CA TRP A 139 3.17 -9.87 -8.62
C TRP A 139 4.31 -10.84 -8.36
N LYS A 140 5.37 -10.36 -7.73
CA LYS A 140 6.51 -11.18 -7.33
C LYS A 140 6.20 -11.85 -5.99
N PHE A 141 5.53 -13.00 -6.03
CA PHE A 141 5.32 -13.87 -4.87
C PHE A 141 5.96 -15.24 -5.13
N ASP A 142 7.07 -15.53 -4.45
CA ASP A 142 7.68 -16.85 -4.45
C ASP A 142 7.39 -17.56 -3.11
N PRO A 143 6.51 -18.58 -3.10
CA PRO A 143 6.20 -19.33 -1.88
C PRO A 143 7.38 -20.13 -1.33
N LEU A 144 8.34 -20.54 -2.17
CA LEU A 144 9.53 -21.29 -1.77
C LEU A 144 10.53 -20.39 -1.04
N LEU A 145 10.57 -19.10 -1.40
CA LEU A 145 11.36 -18.08 -0.69
C LEU A 145 10.65 -17.50 0.54
N ASN A 146 9.33 -17.71 0.69
CA ASN A 146 8.49 -17.23 1.80
C ASN A 146 8.04 -18.37 2.74
N HIS A 147 9.00 -19.18 3.18
CA HIS A 147 8.86 -20.28 4.15
C HIS A 147 8.69 -19.76 5.61
N PRO A 148 8.07 -20.49 6.56
CA PRO A 148 7.89 -20.05 7.96
C PRO A 148 9.16 -19.65 8.77
N ARG A 149 10.35 -20.03 8.30
CA ARG A 149 11.72 -19.69 8.75
C ARG A 149 12.47 -18.84 7.72
N ALA A 150 11.93 -18.64 6.52
CA ALA A 150 12.36 -17.48 5.74
C ALA A 150 12.12 -16.27 6.64
N CYS A 151 13.14 -15.46 6.84
CA CYS A 151 13.16 -14.40 7.84
C CYS A 151 11.82 -13.65 7.81
N ARG A 152 11.22 -13.39 8.99
CA ARG A 152 9.89 -12.76 9.14
C ARG A 152 9.75 -11.40 8.44
N PHE A 153 10.84 -10.89 7.90
CA PHE A 153 10.96 -9.78 6.96
C PHE A 153 12.12 -10.10 6.00
N HIS A 154 11.85 -10.51 4.76
CA HIS A 154 12.83 -10.35 3.68
C HIS A 154 12.16 -10.16 2.32
N THR A 155 11.81 -8.91 2.03
CA THR A 155 12.17 -8.33 0.72
C THR A 155 13.40 -7.46 0.98
N ALA A 156 14.43 -7.60 0.15
CA ALA A 156 15.77 -7.04 0.36
C ALA A 156 15.85 -5.49 0.38
N HIS A 157 14.73 -4.77 0.39
CA HIS A 157 14.69 -3.32 0.52
C HIS A 157 13.41 -2.93 1.27
N PHE A 158 13.53 -2.71 2.58
CA PHE A 158 12.50 -1.97 3.32
C PHE A 158 13.16 -0.85 4.12
N GLY A 159 12.85 0.37 3.74
CA GLY A 159 12.92 1.52 4.63
C GLY A 159 11.80 1.37 5.66
N GLY A 160 12.16 1.18 6.92
CA GLY A 160 11.22 1.01 8.02
C GLY A 160 11.64 1.87 9.20
N GLU A 161 10.69 2.70 9.65
CA GLU A 161 10.76 3.55 10.83
C GLU A 161 11.32 2.81 12.07
N THR A 162 12.04 3.54 12.92
CA THR A 162 12.46 3.11 14.26
C THR A 162 11.27 2.56 15.06
N LYS A 163 11.25 1.24 15.29
CA LYS A 163 10.66 0.48 16.42
C LYS A 163 9.19 0.72 16.85
N ARG A 164 8.45 1.69 16.31
CA ARG A 164 7.15 2.14 16.84
C ARG A 164 5.91 1.47 16.25
N LYS A 165 6.00 0.76 15.11
CA LYS A 165 4.82 0.14 14.48
C LYS A 165 4.52 -1.30 14.87
N PHE A 166 5.36 -1.95 15.69
CA PHE A 166 5.08 -3.30 16.20
C PHE A 166 4.38 -3.31 17.55
N GLU A 167 4.30 -2.18 18.25
CA GLU A 167 3.62 -2.02 19.55
C GLU A 167 2.34 -1.20 19.39
N SER A 168 1.32 -1.77 18.75
CA SER A 168 -0.04 -1.20 18.76
C SER A 168 -1.07 -2.31 18.59
N VAL A 169 -1.06 -3.26 19.53
CA VAL A 169 -2.13 -4.25 19.69
C VAL A 169 -3.20 -3.79 20.69
N TYR A 170 -3.11 -2.56 21.23
CA TYR A 170 -4.05 -2.04 22.22
C TYR A 170 -4.57 -0.64 21.86
N ALA A 171 -5.80 -0.36 22.31
CA ALA A 171 -6.49 0.90 22.10
C ALA A 171 -5.69 2.08 22.69
N GLY A 172 -5.41 3.09 21.86
CA GLY A 172 -4.62 4.28 22.20
C GLY A 172 -3.39 4.55 21.32
N GLY A 173 -3.11 3.72 20.30
CA GLY A 173 -1.99 3.92 19.37
C GLY A 173 -2.12 5.18 18.52
N THR A 174 -1.21 6.12 18.73
CA THR A 174 -1.30 7.57 18.46
C THR A 174 -1.11 8.00 17.00
N MET A 175 -2.11 8.65 16.40
CA MET A 175 -1.93 9.48 15.19
C MET A 175 -1.44 10.92 15.48
N ASP A 176 -1.40 11.36 16.75
CA ASP A 176 -1.09 12.74 17.12
C ASP A 176 0.36 12.99 17.60
N THR A 177 1.30 12.09 17.28
CA THR A 177 2.72 12.30 17.67
C THR A 177 3.49 13.07 16.60
N PRO A 178 4.27 14.10 16.98
CA PRO A 178 5.25 14.73 16.09
C PRO A 178 6.21 13.67 15.53
N ASP A 179 6.52 13.78 14.23
CA ASP A 179 7.42 12.88 13.47
C ASP A 179 6.87 11.47 13.15
N SER A 180 5.57 11.22 13.36
CA SER A 180 4.90 10.06 12.76
C SER A 180 5.01 10.12 11.22
N GLY A 181 5.50 9.05 10.58
CA GLY A 181 5.67 8.99 9.13
C GLY A 181 7.05 9.39 8.59
N LYS A 182 8.03 9.73 9.44
CA LYS A 182 9.41 10.02 9.01
C LYS A 182 10.33 8.80 9.19
N VAL A 183 10.98 8.39 8.10
CA VAL A 183 11.98 7.31 8.10
C VAL A 183 13.35 7.90 8.43
N PHE A 184 13.95 7.49 9.55
CA PHE A 184 15.20 8.08 10.04
C PHE A 184 16.47 7.27 9.71
N GLN A 185 16.39 5.95 9.49
CA GLN A 185 17.56 5.10 9.22
C GLN A 185 17.19 3.80 8.48
N TYR A 186 18.18 3.20 7.81
CA TYR A 186 18.11 1.90 7.12
C TYR A 186 18.98 0.88 7.86
N TRP A 187 18.51 -0.36 8.00
CA TRP A 187 19.26 -1.46 8.60
C TRP A 187 19.50 -2.56 7.56
N HIS A 188 20.73 -3.09 7.53
CA HIS A 188 21.10 -4.25 6.71
C HIS A 188 20.70 -5.56 7.43
N CYS A 189 20.58 -6.66 6.69
CA CYS A 189 19.98 -7.93 7.11
C CYS A 189 20.52 -8.57 8.41
N CYS A 190 21.69 -8.15 8.90
CA CYS A 190 22.26 -8.67 10.14
C CYS A 190 21.75 -7.98 11.41
N GLY A 191 21.06 -6.84 11.30
CA GLY A 191 20.61 -6.06 12.47
C GLY A 191 21.74 -5.50 13.33
N SER A 192 22.99 -5.53 12.82
CA SER A 192 24.16 -4.97 13.49
C SER A 192 24.36 -3.50 13.13
N GLU A 193 24.80 -2.70 14.10
CA GLU A 193 25.27 -1.33 13.87
C GLU A 193 26.72 -1.29 13.36
N ASP A 194 27.44 -2.43 13.42
CA ASP A 194 28.82 -2.56 12.97
C ASP A 194 28.87 -3.08 11.52
N PRO A 195 29.41 -2.29 10.56
CA PRO A 195 29.52 -2.71 9.16
C PRO A 195 30.53 -3.85 8.92
N PHE A 196 31.32 -4.26 9.93
CA PHE A 196 32.31 -5.34 9.84
C PHE A 196 31.94 -6.61 10.60
N ASP A 197 30.69 -6.72 11.08
CA ASP A 197 30.25 -7.84 11.91
C ASP A 197 30.33 -9.20 11.16
N PRO A 198 30.88 -10.27 11.78
CA PRO A 198 31.08 -11.56 11.11
C PRO A 198 29.75 -12.18 10.68
N GLY A 199 29.51 -12.23 9.38
CA GLY A 199 28.24 -12.68 8.78
C GLY A 199 27.62 -11.66 7.82
N CYS A 200 28.12 -10.43 7.82
CA CYS A 200 27.76 -9.41 6.83
C CYS A 200 28.61 -9.61 5.56
N THR A 201 28.09 -10.32 4.56
CA THR A 201 28.73 -10.40 3.24
C THR A 201 27.92 -9.60 2.23
N ALA A 202 28.50 -8.50 1.72
CA ALA A 202 27.98 -7.79 0.57
C ALA A 202 28.34 -8.60 -0.70
N ALA A 203 27.52 -9.58 -1.05
CA ALA A 203 27.60 -10.19 -2.37
C ALA A 203 26.80 -9.31 -3.35
N PRO A 204 27.40 -8.84 -4.46
CA PRO A 204 26.59 -8.29 -5.55
C PRO A 204 25.70 -9.43 -6.10
N HIS A 205 24.38 -9.26 -6.03
CA HIS A 205 23.48 -10.15 -6.76
C HIS A 205 23.56 -9.81 -8.24
N ALA A 206 23.87 -10.82 -9.04
CA ALA A 206 23.86 -10.75 -10.50
C ALA A 206 22.46 -10.38 -11.01
N SER A 207 22.41 -9.59 -12.07
CA SER A 207 21.19 -9.00 -12.65
C SER A 207 20.58 -9.87 -13.74
N TYR A 208 19.24 -9.86 -13.85
CA TYR A 208 18.28 -10.26 -14.91
C TYR A 208 18.52 -11.50 -15.79
N ASP A 209 19.76 -11.93 -16.03
CA ASP A 209 20.15 -13.04 -16.89
C ASP A 209 20.94 -14.15 -16.16
N ASP A 210 21.04 -14.09 -14.82
CA ASP A 210 21.51 -15.21 -13.98
C ASP A 210 20.36 -15.78 -13.11
#